data_AF-A0A9N9WE21-F1
#
_entry.id   AF-A0A9N9WE21-F1
#
_cell.length_a   1.000
_cell.length_b   1.000
_cell.length_c   1.000
_cell.angle_alpha   90.00
_cell.angle_beta   90.00
_cell.angle_gamma   90.00
#
_symmetry.space_group_name_H-M   'P 1'
#
loop_
_entity.id
_entity.type
_entity.pdbx_description
1 polymer ?
#
loop_
_entity_poly.entity_id
_entity_poly.type
_entity_poly.pdbx_seq_one_letter_code
_entity_poly.pdbx_strand_id
1 'polypeptide(L)'
;MRHSVNEFWVNLCKSIQLCCDAGDFRGMYQGIKCAMRPSGRKKVAIKDIFGNPITEKHKQLERWAQHYSTLYSKEVSIRPETLQCIPKFPIATELDEVPLFDDVYFLMDSNLAKVQAMITCLLNC
;
A
#
# COMPACT_ATOMS: atom_id res chain seq x y z
N MET A 1 27.22 -4.60 4.37
CA MET A 1 25.83 -4.52 3.88
C MET A 1 25.66 -3.79 2.54
N ARG A 2 26.39 -2.71 2.21
CA ARG A 2 26.22 -2.01 0.91
C ARG A 2 26.63 -2.83 -0.32
N HIS A 3 27.73 -3.59 -0.24
CA HIS A 3 28.21 -4.41 -1.36
C HIS A 3 27.20 -5.48 -1.82
N SER A 4 26.58 -6.20 -0.88
CA SER A 4 25.63 -7.27 -1.18
C SER A 4 24.31 -6.77 -1.77
N VAL A 5 23.88 -5.56 -1.38
CA VAL A 5 22.70 -4.90 -1.98
C VAL A 5 23.01 -4.44 -3.39
N ASN A 6 24.22 -3.91 -3.63
CA ASN A 6 24.64 -3.48 -4.96
C ASN A 6 24.74 -4.67 -5.93
N GLU A 7 25.29 -5.79 -5.46
CA GLU A 7 25.39 -7.02 -6.25
C GLU A 7 24.01 -7.57 -6.64
N PHE A 8 23.05 -7.56 -5.72
CA PHE A 8 21.67 -7.96 -6.00
C PHE A 8 21.05 -7.14 -7.13
N TRP A 9 21.13 -5.80 -7.05
CA TRP A 9 20.55 -4.91 -8.07
C TRP A 9 21.24 -5.08 -9.43
N VAL A 10 22.57 -5.21 -9.44
CA VAL A 10 23.34 -5.44 -10.68
C VAL A 10 22.91 -6.76 -11.35
N ASN A 11 22.75 -7.83 -10.57
CA ASN A 11 22.33 -9.12 -11.10
C ASN A 11 20.87 -9.12 -11.56
N LEU A 12 19.98 -8.41 -10.85
CA LEU A 12 18.58 -8.25 -11.26
C LEU A 12 18.45 -7.50 -12.59
N CYS A 13 19.16 -6.38 -12.76
CA CYS A 13 19.17 -5.63 -14.02
C CYS A 13 19.71 -6.47 -15.19
N LYS A 14 20.81 -7.22 -14.97
CA LYS A 14 21.35 -8.15 -15.98
C LYS A 14 20.33 -9.22 -16.39
N SER A 15 19.61 -9.80 -15.43
CA SER A 15 18.57 -10.79 -15.70
C SER A 15 17.40 -10.21 -16.50
N ILE A 16 16.96 -8.98 -16.20
CA ILE A 16 15.87 -8.32 -16.93
C ILE A 16 16.31 -8.06 -18.38
N GLN A 17 17.55 -7.58 -18.57
CA GLN A 17 18.10 -7.31 -19.89
C GLN A 17 18.19 -8.59 -20.73
N LEU A 18 18.69 -9.69 -20.16
CA LEU A 18 18.76 -10.97 -20.86
C LEU A 18 17.38 -11.50 -21.28
N CYS A 19 16.35 -11.35 -20.45
CA CYS A 19 14.98 -11.71 -20.83
C CYS A 19 14.44 -10.82 -21.95
N CYS A 20 14.79 -9.53 -21.97
CA CYS A 20 14.43 -8.60 -23.03
C CYS A 20 15.08 -9.01 -24.37
N ASP A 21 16.40 -9.26 -24.35
CA ASP A 21 17.18 -9.65 -25.52
C ASP A 21 16.73 -11.02 -26.09
N ALA A 22 16.26 -11.92 -25.24
CA ALA A 22 15.72 -13.23 -25.62
C ALA A 22 14.24 -13.20 -26.06
N GLY A 23 13.55 -12.05 -25.96
CA GLY A 23 12.11 -11.95 -26.23
C GLY A 23 11.22 -12.64 -25.19
N ASP A 24 11.75 -13.00 -24.02
CA ASP A 24 10.98 -13.55 -22.89
C ASP A 24 10.30 -12.43 -22.10
N PHE A 25 9.20 -11.93 -22.65
CA PHE A 25 8.40 -10.88 -22.02
C PHE A 25 7.86 -11.28 -20.63
N ARG A 26 7.64 -12.58 -20.38
CA ARG A 26 7.18 -13.08 -19.09
C ARG A 26 8.29 -12.98 -18.05
N GLY A 27 9.51 -13.40 -18.39
CA GLY A 27 10.69 -13.26 -17.54
C GLY A 27 11.01 -11.80 -17.25
N MET A 28 10.96 -10.94 -18.28
CA MET A 28 11.16 -9.50 -18.15
C MET A 28 10.15 -8.88 -17.17
N TYR A 29 8.85 -9.17 -17.33
CA TYR A 29 7.80 -8.67 -16.44
C TYR A 29 7.98 -9.11 -14.99
N GLN A 30 8.39 -10.37 -14.74
CA GLN A 30 8.65 -10.84 -13.37
C GLN A 30 9.85 -10.13 -12.74
N GLY A 31 10.91 -9.85 -13.51
CA GLY A 31 12.06 -9.09 -13.04
C GLY A 31 11.70 -7.65 -12.67
N ILE A 32 10.93 -6.96 -13.52
CA ILE A 32 10.42 -5.60 -13.23
C ILE A 32 9.52 -5.63 -12.00
N LYS A 33 8.63 -6.62 -11.90
CA LYS A 33 7.78 -6.82 -10.72
C LYS A 33 8.59 -7.05 -9.45
N CYS A 34 9.75 -7.73 -9.54
CA CYS A 34 10.66 -7.92 -8.42
C CYS A 34 11.31 -6.60 -7.97
N ALA A 35 11.73 -5.76 -8.92
CA ALA A 35 12.31 -4.44 -8.63
C ALA A 35 11.29 -3.45 -8.03
N MET A 36 10.06 -3.46 -8.55
CA MET A 36 8.98 -2.56 -8.13
C MET A 36 8.25 -3.02 -6.88
N ARG A 37 8.27 -4.33 -6.59
CA ARG A 37 7.62 -4.85 -5.40
C ARG A 37 8.39 -4.32 -4.19
N PRO A 38 7.69 -3.74 -3.18
CA PRO A 38 8.31 -3.41 -1.92
C PRO A 38 9.06 -4.63 -1.38
N SER A 39 10.39 -4.51 -1.29
CA SER A 39 11.27 -5.55 -0.77
C SER A 39 10.73 -6.01 0.58
N GLY A 40 10.50 -7.33 0.69
CA GLY A 40 9.77 -8.02 1.77
C GLY A 40 9.44 -7.19 3.00
N ARG A 41 8.14 -6.99 3.26
CA ARG A 41 7.64 -6.48 4.55
C ARG A 41 8.32 -7.26 5.66
N LYS A 42 9.31 -6.68 6.34
CA LYS A 42 9.78 -7.21 7.61
C LYS A 42 8.57 -7.17 8.52
N LYS A 43 7.91 -8.31 8.71
CA LYS A 43 6.84 -8.42 9.69
C LYS A 43 7.50 -8.18 11.04
N VAL A 44 7.26 -7.01 11.61
CA VAL A 44 7.71 -6.71 12.97
C VAL A 44 7.08 -7.75 13.88
N ALA A 45 7.91 -8.48 14.63
CA ALA A 45 7.41 -9.47 15.56
C ALA A 45 6.55 -8.77 16.61
N ILE A 46 5.36 -9.32 16.88
CA ILE A 46 4.51 -8.84 17.97
C ILE A 46 5.24 -9.17 19.26
N LYS A 47 5.40 -8.15 20.11
CA LYS A 47 6.12 -8.28 21.37
C LYS A 47 5.17 -8.37 22.55
N ASP A 48 5.59 -9.12 23.56
CA ASP A 48 4.95 -9.10 24.87
C ASP A 48 5.17 -7.75 25.57
N ILE A 49 4.67 -7.61 26.80
CA ILE A 49 4.83 -6.40 27.61
C ILE A 49 6.29 -6.12 27.99
N PHE A 50 7.17 -7.13 27.95
CA PHE A 50 8.58 -7.05 28.27
C PHE A 50 9.48 -6.86 27.03
N GLY A 51 8.88 -6.84 25.83
CA GLY A 51 9.59 -6.67 24.57
C GLY A 51 10.06 -7.96 23.89
N ASN A 52 9.73 -9.13 24.41
CA ASN A 52 10.09 -10.42 23.81
C ASN A 52 9.14 -10.78 22.66
N PRO A 53 9.65 -11.38 21.57
CA PRO A 53 8.83 -11.76 20.42
C PRO A 53 7.90 -12.93 20.76
N ILE A 54 6.61 -12.75 20.48
CA ILE A 54 5.60 -13.79 20.63
C ILE A 54 5.54 -14.62 19.35
N THR A 55 5.83 -15.91 19.43
CA THR A 55 5.80 -16.85 18.30
C THR A 55 4.45 -17.56 18.14
N GLU A 56 3.75 -17.80 19.24
CA GLU A 56 2.48 -18.51 19.27
C GLU A 56 1.31 -17.63 18.82
N LYS A 57 0.57 -18.09 17.80
CA LYS A 57 -0.54 -17.32 17.19
C LYS A 57 -1.63 -16.92 18.18
N HIS A 58 -2.00 -17.79 19.12
CA HIS A 58 -3.05 -17.47 20.09
C HIS A 58 -2.62 -16.34 21.05
N LYS A 59 -1.36 -16.37 21.52
CA LYS A 59 -0.78 -15.30 22.35
C LYS A 59 -0.67 -13.97 21.58
N GLN A 60 -0.40 -14.02 20.28
CA GLN A 60 -0.42 -12.82 19.44
C GLN A 60 -1.82 -12.18 19.39
N LEU A 61 -2.87 -12.99 19.22
CA LEU A 61 -4.25 -12.51 19.20
C LEU A 61 -4.67 -11.93 20.56
N GLU A 62 -4.30 -12.60 21.64
CA GLU A 62 -4.53 -12.10 23.00
C GLU A 62 -3.82 -10.76 23.23
N ARG A 63 -2.57 -10.62 22.76
CA ARG A 63 -1.83 -9.35 22.84
C ARG A 63 -2.51 -8.23 22.07
N TRP A 64 -3.08 -8.52 20.90
CA TRP A 64 -3.89 -7.56 20.14
C TRP A 64 -5.15 -7.15 20.90
N ALA A 65 -5.88 -8.11 21.46
CA ALA A 65 -7.08 -7.84 22.25
C ALA A 65 -6.76 -6.94 23.46
N GLN A 66 -5.69 -7.24 24.20
CA GLN A 66 -5.23 -6.41 25.31
C GLN A 66 -4.86 -4.98 24.87
N HIS A 67 -4.13 -4.85 23.75
CA HIS A 67 -3.70 -3.55 23.23
C HIS A 67 -4.89 -2.67 22.85
N TYR A 68 -5.84 -3.20 22.07
CA TYR A 68 -7.01 -2.43 21.64
C TYR A 68 -7.99 -2.16 22.78
N SER A 69 -8.16 -3.09 23.71
CA SER A 69 -8.95 -2.86 24.92
C SER A 69 -8.39 -1.64 25.68
N THR A 70 -7.08 -1.62 25.94
CA THR A 70 -6.42 -0.49 26.61
C THR A 70 -6.57 0.82 25.83
N LEU A 71 -6.41 0.76 24.51
CA LEU A 71 -6.47 1.93 23.63
C LEU A 71 -7.87 2.56 23.64
N TYR A 72 -8.93 1.75 23.59
CA TYR A 72 -10.31 2.23 23.58
C TYR A 72 -10.89 2.53 24.96
N SER A 73 -10.36 1.93 26.03
CA SER A 73 -10.73 2.29 27.40
C SER A 73 -10.18 3.65 27.84
N LYS A 74 -9.23 4.23 27.09
CA LYS A 74 -8.67 5.54 27.40
C LYS A 74 -9.64 6.64 26.95
N GLU A 75 -10.22 7.35 27.91
CA GLU A 75 -11.00 8.56 27.60
C GLU A 75 -10.12 9.59 26.89
N VAL A 76 -10.50 9.95 25.67
CA VAL A 76 -9.85 11.01 24.91
C VAL A 76 -10.50 12.33 25.32
N SER A 77 -9.80 13.13 26.12
CA SER A 77 -10.23 14.50 26.42
C SER A 77 -10.03 15.35 25.17
N ILE A 78 -11.09 15.49 24.37
CA ILE A 78 -11.14 16.39 23.22
C ILE A 78 -11.61 17.75 23.73
N ARG A 79 -10.79 18.78 23.52
CA ARG A 79 -11.19 20.17 23.80
C ARG A 79 -12.34 20.56 22.87
N PRO A 80 -13.41 21.18 23.36
CA PRO A 80 -14.57 21.53 22.53
C PRO A 80 -14.19 22.48 21.38
N GLU A 81 -13.16 23.30 21.56
CA GLU A 81 -12.61 24.18 20.52
C GLU A 81 -12.03 23.39 19.33
N THR A 82 -11.44 22.21 19.58
CA THR A 82 -10.91 21.35 18.51
C THR A 82 -12.00 20.83 17.59
N LEU A 83 -13.21 20.58 18.12
CA LEU A 83 -14.36 20.16 17.32
C LEU A 83 -14.85 21.27 16.38
N GLN A 84 -14.66 22.53 16.76
CA GLN A 84 -15.01 23.69 15.93
C GLN A 84 -14.05 23.87 14.74
N CYS A 85 -12.84 23.33 14.84
CA CYS A 85 -11.85 23.33 13.76
C CYS A 85 -12.08 22.23 12.71
N ILE A 86 -13.01 21.30 12.95
CA ILE A 86 -13.32 20.25 11.97
C ILE A 86 -14.04 20.90 10.78
N PRO A 87 -13.48 20.83 9.56
CA PRO A 87 -14.12 21.40 8.39
C PRO A 87 -15.46 20.71 8.17
N LYS A 88 -16.54 21.50 8.13
CA LYS A 88 -17.86 21.02 7.78
C LYS A 88 -17.94 20.92 6.26
N PHE A 89 -18.12 19.70 5.76
CA PHE A 89 -18.43 19.50 4.35
C PHE A 89 -19.92 19.74 4.12
N PRO A 90 -20.32 20.30 2.96
CA PRO A 90 -21.71 20.33 2.58
C PRO A 90 -22.27 18.90 2.52
N ILE A 91 -23.56 18.76 2.80
CA ILE A 91 -24.23 17.47 2.68
C ILE A 91 -24.21 17.08 1.20
N ALA A 92 -23.50 16.01 0.86
CA ALA A 92 -23.35 15.52 -0.50
C ALA A 92 -24.50 14.57 -0.85
N THR A 93 -25.72 15.12 -0.96
CA THR A 93 -26.94 14.35 -1.30
C THR A 93 -26.83 13.65 -2.66
N GLU A 94 -25.97 14.15 -3.55
CA GLU A 94 -25.60 13.51 -4.82
C GLU A 94 -25.04 12.09 -4.66
N LEU A 95 -24.45 11.75 -3.51
CA LEU A 95 -23.91 10.41 -3.23
C LEU A 95 -24.96 9.40 -2.76
N ASP A 96 -26.15 9.88 -2.36
CA ASP A 96 -27.28 9.04 -1.99
C ASP A 96 -28.08 8.57 -3.21
N GLU A 97 -27.86 9.22 -4.37
CA GLU A 97 -28.49 8.87 -5.64
C GLU A 97 -27.79 7.68 -6.29
N VAL A 98 -28.59 6.75 -6.86
CA VAL A 98 -28.04 5.63 -7.63
C VAL A 98 -27.45 6.21 -8.92
N PRO A 99 -26.15 5.99 -9.21
CA PRO A 99 -25.52 6.57 -10.38
C PRO A 99 -26.16 6.03 -11.65
N LEU A 100 -26.36 6.90 -12.65
CA LEU A 100 -26.80 6.48 -13.97
C LEU A 100 -25.68 5.67 -14.65
N PHE A 101 -26.08 4.73 -15.50
CA PHE A 101 -25.13 3.85 -16.20
C PHE A 101 -24.07 4.62 -17.00
N ASP A 102 -24.45 5.77 -17.56
CA ASP A 102 -23.57 6.63 -18.35
C ASP A 102 -22.49 7.32 -17.49
N ASP A 103 -22.80 7.70 -16.25
CA ASP A 103 -21.85 8.31 -15.32
C ASP A 103 -20.77 7.32 -14.90
N VAL A 104 -21.16 6.06 -14.69
CA VAL A 104 -20.23 4.98 -14.36
C VAL A 104 -19.27 4.72 -15.53
N TYR A 105 -19.78 4.72 -16.76
CA TYR A 105 -18.96 4.49 -17.95
C TYR A 105 -17.99 5.65 -18.21
N PHE A 106 -18.46 6.90 -18.07
CA PHE A 106 -17.61 8.09 -18.19
C PHE A 106 -16.47 8.10 -17.16
N LEU A 107 -16.76 7.71 -15.92
CA LEU A 107 -15.74 7.62 -14.87
C LEU A 107 -14.74 6.49 -15.15
N MET A 108 -15.18 5.36 -15.72
CA MET A 108 -14.28 4.28 -16.13
C MET A 108 -13.34 4.70 -17.26
N ASP A 109 -13.86 5.39 -18.30
CA ASP A 109 -13.06 5.88 -19.43
C ASP A 109 -12.09 7.00 -19.02
N SER A 110 -12.54 7.93 -18.16
CA SER A 110 -11.69 9.00 -17.61
C SER A 110 -10.53 8.44 -16.78
N ASN A 111 -10.79 7.39 -15.99
CA ASN A 111 -9.74 6.72 -15.21
C ASN A 111 -8.79 5.92 -16.10
N LEU A 112 -9.28 5.28 -17.17
CA LEU A 112 -8.45 4.60 -18.16
C LEU A 112 -7.50 5.58 -18.87
N ALA A 113 -7.99 6.75 -19.26
CA ALA A 113 -7.18 7.80 -19.88
C ALA A 113 -6.09 8.34 -18.95
N LYS A 114 -6.39 8.53 -17.65
CA LYS A 114 -5.39 8.94 -16.65
C LYS A 114 -4.32 7.88 -16.42
N VAL A 115 -4.71 6.60 -16.40
CA VAL A 115 -3.77 5.47 -16.28
C VAL A 115 -2.89 5.38 -17.52
N GLN A 116 -3.45 5.54 -18.73
CA GLN A 116 -2.67 5.57 -19.97
C GLN A 116 -1.68 6.74 -20.02
N ALA A 117 -2.11 7.95 -19.66
CA ALA A 117 -1.23 9.12 -19.60
C ALA A 117 -0.07 8.92 -18.60
N MET A 118 -0.32 8.28 -17.46
CA MET A 118 0.71 7.93 -16.49
C MET A 118 1.71 6.92 -17.06
N ILE A 119 1.23 5.89 -17.77
CA ILE A 119 2.09 4.88 -18.43
C ILE A 119 2.95 5.51 -19.53
N THR A 120 2.38 6.38 -20.37
CA THR A 120 3.12 7.06 -21.44
C THR A 120 4.20 8.01 -20.90
N CYS A 121 3.94 8.67 -19.77
CA CYS A 121 4.92 9.53 -19.11
C CYS A 121 6.11 8.73 -18.55
N LEU A 122 5.87 7.50 -18.09
CA LEU A 122 6.91 6.61 -17.57
C LEU A 122 7.75 5.92 -18.66
N LEU A 123 7.23 5.79 -19.88
CA LEU A 123 7.95 5.18 -21.01
C LEU A 123 8.79 6.19 -21.81
N ASN A 124 8.56 7.49 -21.63
CA ASN A 124 9.26 8.58 -22.32
C ASN A 124 10.26 9.34 -21.43
N CYS A 125 10.53 8.85 -20.22
CA CYS A 125 11.62 9.27 -19.34
C CYS A 125 12.74 8.23 -19.35
#